data_AF-F8NQA6-F1
#
_entry.id   AF-F8NQA6-F1
#
_cell.length_a   1.000
_cell.length_b   1.000
_cell.length_c   1.000
_cell.angle_alpha   90.00
_cell.angle_beta   90.00
_cell.angle_gamma   90.00
#
_symmetry.space_group_name_H-M   'P 1'
#
loop_
_entity.id
_entity.type
_entity.pdbx_description
1 polymer ?
#
loop_
_entity_poly.entity_id
_entity_poly.type
_entity_poly.pdbx_seq_one_letter_code
_entity_poly.pdbx_strand_id
1 'polypeptide(L)'
;MSDSNWKKLIQMVSALCKKFKKVQQGLSSSKLAFGNINSTADSKNTEAWIAQEKKAQQNQLHKENAMDIYEVSLAKLPSKAEIQLHLLQQETRNGVVPGTTAWLSVGLKLKETQIQLQIYAKQINKKGTTTEKLELE
;
A
#
# COMPACT_ATOMS: atom_id res chain seq x y z
N MET A 1 -36.72 10.55 -7.90
CA MET A 1 -35.67 9.53 -8.16
C MET A 1 -35.11 9.55 -9.60
N SER A 2 -35.82 10.11 -10.58
CA SER A 2 -35.41 10.16 -12.01
C SER A 2 -34.31 11.18 -12.35
N ASP A 3 -34.26 12.33 -11.67
CA ASP A 3 -33.30 13.42 -11.95
C ASP A 3 -31.83 13.03 -11.67
N SER A 4 -31.58 12.24 -10.62
CA SER A 4 -30.21 11.86 -10.24
C SER A 4 -29.55 10.92 -11.25
N ASN A 5 -30.32 10.05 -11.92
CA ASN A 5 -29.81 9.19 -12.97
C ASN A 5 -29.54 9.96 -14.27
N TRP A 6 -30.39 10.93 -14.60
CA TRP A 6 -30.21 11.80 -15.77
C TRP A 6 -28.96 12.69 -15.63
N LYS A 7 -28.74 13.28 -14.45
CA LYS A 7 -27.51 14.04 -14.16
C LYS A 7 -26.25 13.18 -14.25
N LYS A 8 -26.28 11.93 -13.77
CA LYS A 8 -25.16 10.98 -13.94
C LYS A 8 -24.86 10.72 -15.41
N LEU A 9 -25.89 10.51 -16.23
CA LEU A 9 -25.74 10.23 -17.66
C LEU A 9 -25.12 11.41 -18.42
N ILE A 10 -25.55 12.65 -18.13
CA ILE A 10 -24.97 13.86 -18.74
C ILE A 10 -23.51 14.05 -18.34
N GLN A 11 -23.20 13.86 -17.06
CA GLN A 11 -21.83 13.99 -16.58
C GLN A 11 -20.91 12.86 -17.07
N MET A 12 -21.47 11.72 -17.45
CA MET A 12 -20.71 10.57 -17.94
C MET A 12 -19.92 10.90 -19.21
N VAL A 13 -20.53 11.60 -20.18
CA VAL A 13 -19.85 11.95 -21.44
C VAL A 13 -18.65 12.86 -21.17
N SER A 14 -18.83 13.91 -20.37
CA SER A 14 -17.73 14.82 -19.98
C SER A 14 -16.63 14.08 -19.22
N ALA A 15 -17.01 13.18 -18.29
CA ALA A 15 -16.06 12.36 -17.55
C ALA A 15 -15.28 11.42 -18.49
N LEU A 16 -15.94 10.77 -19.44
CA LEU A 16 -15.30 9.91 -20.43
C LEU A 16 -14.31 10.70 -21.30
N CYS A 17 -14.68 11.87 -21.80
CA CYS A 17 -13.77 12.73 -22.56
C CYS A 17 -12.54 13.15 -21.75
N LYS A 18 -12.73 13.50 -20.47
CA LYS A 18 -11.61 13.83 -19.56
C LYS A 18 -10.72 12.61 -19.29
N LYS A 19 -11.32 11.45 -19.04
CA LYS A 19 -10.58 10.19 -18.83
C LYS A 19 -9.79 9.79 -20.08
N PHE A 20 -10.39 9.90 -21.26
CA PHE A 20 -9.73 9.60 -22.52
C PHE A 20 -8.49 10.47 -22.74
N LYS A 21 -8.59 11.79 -22.55
CA LYS A 21 -7.44 12.70 -22.63
C LYS A 21 -6.33 12.32 -21.63
N LYS A 22 -6.70 11.98 -20.39
CA LYS A 22 -5.73 11.51 -19.38
C LYS A 22 -5.05 10.21 -19.78
N VAL A 23 -5.81 9.25 -20.31
CA VAL A 23 -5.26 7.97 -20.80
C VAL A 23 -4.30 8.21 -21.97
N GLN A 24 -4.65 9.08 -22.92
CA GLN A 24 -3.75 9.43 -24.03
C GLN A 24 -2.43 10.02 -23.53
N GLN A 25 -2.48 10.92 -22.55
CA GLN A 25 -1.28 11.51 -21.95
C GLN A 25 -0.43 10.46 -21.22
N GLY A 26 -1.06 9.53 -20.50
CA GLY A 26 -0.37 8.49 -19.73
C GLY A 26 0.03 7.24 -20.53
N LEU A 27 -0.41 7.12 -21.79
CA LEU A 27 -0.21 5.90 -22.58
C LEU A 27 1.26 5.60 -22.80
N SER A 28 2.04 6.61 -23.20
CA SER A 28 3.47 6.46 -23.47
C SER A 28 4.25 6.06 -22.22
N SER A 29 4.01 6.75 -21.10
CA SER A 29 4.65 6.44 -19.81
C SER A 29 4.24 5.06 -19.29
N SER A 30 2.97 4.68 -19.44
CA SER A 30 2.50 3.37 -19.00
C SER A 30 3.08 2.25 -19.85
N LYS A 31 3.21 2.43 -21.17
CA LYS A 31 3.85 1.45 -22.06
C LYS A 31 5.33 1.26 -21.72
N LEU A 32 6.04 2.36 -21.46
CA LEU A 32 7.44 2.29 -21.03
C LEU A 32 7.59 1.58 -19.68
N ALA A 33 6.77 1.94 -18.69
CA ALA A 33 6.79 1.29 -17.38
C ALA A 33 6.49 -0.22 -17.48
N PHE A 34 5.49 -0.60 -18.30
CA PHE A 34 5.17 -2.00 -18.55
C PHE A 34 6.33 -2.75 -19.21
N GLY A 35 6.97 -2.16 -20.23
CA GLY A 35 8.15 -2.73 -20.87
C GLY A 35 9.31 -2.95 -19.91
N ASN A 36 9.57 -1.99 -19.02
CA ASN A 36 10.63 -2.08 -18.00
C ASN A 36 10.35 -3.17 -16.96
N ILE A 37 9.09 -3.32 -16.53
CA ILE A 37 8.70 -4.41 -15.62
C ILE A 37 8.90 -5.76 -16.32
N ASN A 38 8.48 -5.86 -17.58
CA ASN A 38 8.56 -7.10 -18.34
C ASN A 38 10.00 -7.51 -18.68
N SER A 39 10.91 -6.55 -18.89
CA SER A 39 12.32 -6.84 -19.13
C SER A 39 13.09 -7.26 -17.87
N THR A 40 12.59 -6.85 -16.68
CA THR A 40 13.19 -7.20 -15.39
C THR A 40 12.62 -8.51 -14.83
N ALA A 41 11.44 -8.93 -15.29
CA ALA A 41 10.77 -10.14 -14.84
C ALA A 41 11.38 -11.40 -15.47
N ASP A 42 11.33 -12.50 -14.72
CA ASP A 42 11.73 -13.83 -15.21
C ASP A 42 10.77 -14.34 -16.29
N SER A 43 11.31 -14.85 -17.40
CA SER A 43 10.54 -15.29 -18.58
C SER A 43 9.46 -16.31 -18.21
N LYS A 44 9.78 -17.22 -17.29
CA LYS A 44 8.85 -18.24 -16.81
C LYS A 44 7.63 -17.64 -16.10
N ASN A 45 7.82 -16.60 -15.31
CA ASN A 45 6.74 -15.93 -14.59
C ASN A 45 5.87 -15.12 -15.56
N THR A 46 6.50 -14.44 -16.53
CA THR A 46 5.79 -13.69 -17.57
C THR A 46 4.87 -14.58 -18.39
N GLU A 47 5.35 -15.74 -18.84
CA GLU A 47 4.53 -16.71 -19.59
C GLU A 47 3.36 -17.23 -18.75
N ALA A 48 3.59 -17.52 -17.47
CA ALA A 48 2.54 -17.96 -16.56
C ALA A 48 1.46 -16.88 -16.36
N TRP A 49 1.85 -15.60 -16.21
CA TRP A 49 0.92 -14.48 -16.08
C TRP A 49 0.09 -14.27 -17.34
N ILE A 50 0.70 -14.34 -18.53
CA ILE A 50 -0.02 -14.24 -19.81
C ILE A 50 -1.05 -15.38 -19.94
N ALA A 51 -0.68 -16.61 -19.55
CA ALA A 51 -1.60 -17.74 -19.58
C ALA A 51 -2.77 -17.57 -18.58
N GLN A 52 -2.49 -17.05 -17.37
CA GLN A 52 -3.50 -16.75 -16.36
C GLN A 52 -4.46 -15.65 -16.84
N GLU A 53 -3.92 -14.56 -17.40
CA GLU A 53 -4.71 -13.47 -17.99
C GLU A 53 -5.64 -13.98 -19.08
N LYS A 54 -5.12 -14.74 -20.05
CA LYS A 54 -5.92 -15.31 -21.14
C LYS A 54 -7.06 -16.17 -20.60
N LYS A 55 -6.77 -17.00 -19.59
CA LYS A 55 -7.77 -17.85 -18.95
C LYS A 55 -8.82 -17.04 -18.19
N ALA A 56 -8.42 -15.98 -17.49
CA ALA A 56 -9.34 -15.10 -16.79
C ALA A 56 -10.30 -14.40 -17.75
N GLN A 57 -9.78 -13.81 -18.82
CA GLN A 57 -10.56 -13.11 -19.85
C GLN A 57 -11.59 -14.04 -20.53
N GLN A 58 -11.19 -15.28 -20.84
CA GLN A 58 -12.12 -16.27 -21.41
C GLN A 58 -13.26 -16.66 -20.47
N ASN A 59 -12.98 -16.72 -19.16
CA ASN A 59 -13.94 -17.19 -18.17
C ASN A 59 -14.72 -16.05 -17.48
N GLN A 60 -14.43 -14.79 -17.80
CA GLN A 60 -14.99 -13.61 -17.12
C GLN A 60 -16.53 -13.60 -17.12
N LEU A 61 -17.16 -14.05 -18.22
CA LEU A 61 -18.63 -14.07 -18.33
C LEU A 61 -19.28 -15.29 -17.66
N HIS A 62 -18.50 -16.35 -17.43
CA HIS A 62 -19.01 -17.64 -16.95
C HIS A 62 -18.70 -17.90 -15.47
N LYS A 63 -17.67 -17.24 -14.93
CA LYS A 63 -17.21 -17.42 -13.56
C LYS A 63 -16.89 -16.06 -12.95
N GLU A 64 -17.63 -15.72 -11.89
CA GLU A 64 -17.47 -14.47 -11.14
C GLU A 64 -16.02 -14.26 -10.66
N ASN A 65 -15.44 -15.32 -10.09
CA ASN A 65 -14.07 -15.30 -9.53
C ASN A 65 -12.96 -15.45 -10.58
N ALA A 66 -13.26 -15.40 -11.89
CA ALA A 66 -12.23 -15.53 -12.92
C ALA A 66 -11.25 -14.35 -12.92
N MET A 67 -11.73 -13.16 -12.52
CA MET A 67 -10.96 -11.92 -12.53
C MET A 67 -10.17 -11.66 -11.25
N ASP A 68 -10.30 -12.52 -10.23
CA ASP A 68 -9.58 -12.41 -8.94
C ASP A 68 -8.05 -12.47 -9.11
N ILE A 69 -7.55 -12.91 -10.26
CA ILE A 69 -6.11 -12.89 -10.58
C ILE A 69 -5.50 -11.48 -10.56
N TYR A 70 -6.33 -10.44 -10.75
CA TYR A 70 -5.90 -9.04 -10.71
C TYR A 70 -6.00 -8.47 -9.29
N GLU A 71 -6.60 -9.20 -8.35
CA GLU A 71 -6.62 -8.82 -6.95
C GLU A 71 -5.25 -9.06 -6.31
N VAL A 72 -4.77 -8.08 -5.56
CA VAL A 72 -3.49 -8.20 -4.86
C VAL A 72 -3.68 -9.08 -3.64
N SER A 73 -3.45 -10.39 -3.81
CA SER A 73 -3.36 -11.32 -2.69
C SER A 73 -2.02 -11.15 -1.97
N LEU A 74 -1.93 -10.15 -1.10
CA LEU A 74 -0.86 -10.11 -0.12
C LEU A 74 -1.20 -11.18 0.92
N ALA A 75 -0.31 -12.17 1.07
CA ALA A 75 -0.35 -13.03 2.24
C ALA A 75 -0.44 -12.12 3.48
N LYS A 76 -1.40 -12.40 4.37
CA LYS A 76 -1.53 -11.64 5.62
C LYS A 76 -0.19 -11.69 6.33
N LEU A 77 0.53 -10.58 6.28
CA LEU A 77 1.77 -10.40 7.01
C LEU A 77 1.43 -10.48 8.49
N PRO A 78 2.30 -11.12 9.31
CA PRO A 78 2.03 -11.22 10.72
C PRO A 78 1.91 -9.81 11.31
N SER A 79 0.87 -9.59 12.11
CA SER A 79 0.70 -8.31 12.78
C SER A 79 1.84 -8.08 13.78
N LYS A 80 2.09 -6.82 14.16
CA LYS A 80 3.07 -6.51 15.21
C LYS A 80 2.82 -7.31 16.49
N ALA A 81 1.55 -7.54 16.85
CA ALA A 81 1.17 -8.32 18.03
C ALA A 81 1.52 -9.81 17.85
N GLU A 82 1.30 -10.37 16.66
CA GLU A 82 1.66 -11.76 16.34
C GLU A 82 3.17 -11.96 16.35
N ILE A 83 3.95 -11.00 15.83
CA ILE A 83 5.41 -11.02 15.89
C ILE A 83 5.89 -10.97 17.35
N GLN A 84 5.33 -10.08 18.17
CA GLN A 84 5.68 -9.98 19.60
C GLN A 84 5.36 -11.27 20.35
N LEU A 85 4.19 -11.86 20.11
CA LEU A 85 3.78 -13.12 20.72
C LEU A 85 4.75 -14.25 20.33
N HIS A 86 5.10 -14.35 19.05
CA HIS A 86 6.07 -15.33 18.57
C HIS A 86 7.43 -15.18 19.25
N LEU A 87 7.93 -13.95 19.38
CA LEU A 87 9.19 -13.67 20.05
C LEU A 87 9.15 -14.01 21.55
N LEU A 88 8.08 -13.66 22.27
CA LEU A 88 7.89 -14.04 23.68
C LEU A 88 7.89 -15.56 23.88
N GLN A 89 7.26 -16.30 22.96
CA GLN A 89 7.29 -17.77 22.97
C GLN A 89 8.71 -18.31 22.73
N GLN A 90 9.49 -17.66 21.86
CA GLN A 90 10.89 -18.03 21.63
C GLN A 90 11.79 -17.72 22.83
N GLU A 91 11.55 -16.65 23.58
CA GLU A 91 12.32 -16.35 24.81
C GLU A 91 12.25 -17.48 25.82
N THR A 92 11.04 -17.99 26.01
CA THR A 92 10.76 -19.11 26.93
C THR A 92 11.52 -20.38 26.49
N ARG A 93 11.66 -20.60 25.19
CA ARG A 93 12.37 -21.76 24.61
C ARG A 93 13.90 -21.61 24.66
N ASN A 94 14.40 -20.39 24.50
CA ASN A 94 15.82 -20.10 24.37
C ASN A 94 16.51 -19.76 25.71
N GLY A 95 15.77 -19.82 26.83
CA GLY A 95 16.31 -19.49 28.16
C GLY A 95 16.62 -18.00 28.35
N VAL A 96 16.05 -17.13 27.51
CA VAL A 96 16.16 -15.67 27.65
C VAL A 96 15.24 -15.23 28.78
N VAL A 97 15.63 -14.18 29.51
CA VAL A 97 14.79 -13.61 30.59
C VAL A 97 13.41 -13.26 30.03
N PRO A 98 12.32 -13.84 30.57
CA PRO A 98 10.97 -13.58 30.09
C PRO A 98 10.65 -12.08 30.14
N GLY A 99 10.13 -11.54 29.03
CA GLY A 99 9.74 -10.12 28.95
C GLY A 99 10.78 -9.20 28.33
N THR A 100 11.91 -9.74 27.87
CA THR A 100 12.94 -8.97 27.15
C THR A 100 12.37 -8.32 25.88
N THR A 101 11.51 -9.03 25.15
CA THR A 101 10.85 -8.60 23.90
C THR A 101 9.86 -7.49 24.19
N ALA A 102 9.10 -7.62 25.29
CA ALA A 102 8.19 -6.57 25.74
C ALA A 102 8.97 -5.30 26.11
N TRP A 103 10.05 -5.43 26.88
CA TRP A 103 10.93 -4.33 27.26
C TRP A 103 11.56 -3.64 26.03
N LEU A 104 12.11 -4.42 25.10
CA LEU A 104 12.67 -3.90 23.85
C LEU A 104 11.62 -3.20 22.99
N SER A 105 10.41 -3.76 22.88
CA SER A 105 9.34 -3.11 22.11
C SER A 105 8.91 -1.78 22.72
N VAL A 106 8.91 -1.64 24.05
CA VAL A 106 8.64 -0.37 24.72
C VAL A 106 9.77 0.61 24.47
N GLY A 107 11.03 0.18 24.59
CA GLY A 107 12.20 1.00 24.29
C GLY A 107 12.22 1.51 22.83
N LEU A 108 11.87 0.67 21.86
CA LEU A 108 11.76 1.06 20.46
C LEU A 108 10.66 2.11 20.24
N LYS A 109 9.47 1.92 20.85
CA LYS A 109 8.39 2.93 20.78
C LYS A 109 8.83 4.27 21.38
N LEU A 110 9.56 4.24 22.50
CA LEU A 110 10.09 5.45 23.12
C LEU A 110 11.12 6.17 22.23
N LYS A 111 11.97 5.42 21.52
CA LYS A 111 12.90 6.02 20.56
C LYS A 111 12.20 6.58 19.34
N GLU A 112 11.17 5.92 18.86
CA GLU A 112 10.33 6.41 17.77
C GLU A 112 9.68 7.75 18.14
N THR A 113 9.06 7.86 19.33
CA THR A 113 8.45 9.12 19.79
C THR A 113 9.51 10.22 20.00
N GLN A 114 10.68 9.89 20.53
CA GLN A 114 11.79 10.83 20.67
C GLN A 114 12.25 11.38 19.31
N ILE A 115 12.37 10.52 18.29
CA ILE A 115 12.75 10.93 16.93
C ILE A 115 11.66 11.83 16.32
N GLN A 116 10.39 11.47 16.48
CA GLN A 116 9.27 12.28 16.00
C GLN A 116 9.27 13.68 16.63
N LEU A 117 9.47 13.76 17.94
CA LEU A 117 9.61 15.05 18.65
C LEU A 117 10.80 15.87 18.13
N GLN A 118 11.95 15.25 17.90
CA GLN A 118 13.12 15.96 17.34
C GLN A 118 12.86 16.48 15.93
N ILE A 119 12.17 15.72 15.09
CA ILE A 119 11.79 16.16 13.74
C ILE A 119 10.82 17.35 13.85
N TYR A 120 9.82 17.26 14.71
CA TYR A 120 8.85 18.31 14.96
C TYR A 120 9.52 19.60 15.47
N ALA A 121 10.41 19.49 16.47
CA ALA A 121 11.20 20.61 16.97
C ALA A 121 12.07 21.26 15.89
N LYS A 122 12.70 20.46 15.00
CA LYS A 122 13.46 20.98 13.86
C LYS A 122 12.58 21.71 12.84
N GLN A 123 11.34 21.27 12.64
CA GLN A 123 10.39 21.93 11.73
C GLN A 123 9.93 23.27 12.29
N ILE A 124 9.57 23.33 13.58
CA ILE A 124 9.19 24.57 14.27
C ILE A 124 10.35 25.56 14.34
N ASN A 125 11.57 25.10 14.64
CA ASN A 125 12.73 25.99 14.64
C ASN A 125 13.01 26.62 13.27
N LYS A 126 12.68 25.93 12.16
CA LYS A 126 12.88 26.43 10.80
C LYS A 126 11.72 27.29 10.27
N LYS A 127 10.48 27.03 10.68
CA LYS A 127 9.27 27.61 10.06
C LYS A 127 8.14 27.99 11.03
N GLY A 128 8.33 27.78 12.33
CA GLY A 128 7.26 27.85 13.32
C GLY A 128 6.97 29.25 13.85
N THR A 129 5.71 29.46 14.19
CA THR A 129 5.17 30.69 14.77
C THR A 129 5.56 30.77 16.26
N THR A 130 5.60 31.97 16.85
CA THR A 130 6.08 32.19 18.24
C THR A 130 5.33 31.34 19.29
N THR A 131 4.08 30.99 19.02
CA THR A 131 3.24 30.10 19.87
C THR A 131 3.65 28.64 19.80
N GLU A 132 4.02 28.11 18.62
CA GLU A 132 4.46 26.72 18.45
C GLU A 132 5.84 26.48 19.06
N LYS A 133 6.67 27.54 19.13
CA LYS A 133 7.96 27.51 19.84
C LYS A 133 7.80 27.41 21.36
N LEU A 134 6.69 27.93 21.90
CA LEU A 134 6.39 27.91 23.34
C LEU A 134 5.87 26.56 23.81
N GLU A 135 5.26 25.77 22.93
CA GLU A 135 4.80 24.38 23.23
C GLU A 135 5.96 23.36 23.29
N LEU A 136 7.17 23.75 22.90
CA LEU A 136 8.37 22.91 22.94
C LEU A 136 9.26 23.12 24.17
N GLU A 137 9.01 24.18 24.96
CA GLU A 137 9.69 24.46 26.24
C GLU A 137 8.99 23.77 27.41
#